data_AF-A0A831YGX0-F1
#
_entry.id   AF-A0A831YGX0-F1
#
_cell.length_a   1.000
_cell.length_b   1.000
_cell.length_c   1.000
_cell.angle_alpha   90.00
_cell.angle_beta   90.00
_cell.angle_gamma   90.00
#
_symmetry.space_group_name_H-M   'P 1'
#
loop_
_entity.id
_entity.type
_entity.pdbx_description
1 polymer ?
#
loop_
_entity_poly.entity_id
_entity_poly.type
_entity_poly.pdbx_seq_one_letter_code
_entity_poly.pdbx_strand_id
1 'polypeptide(L)'
;MERLREPPKPPPNPAEELLRGWPELQAFGVDWVKKWLDLRERLIKIAKVLRRFPWMVEVIKQRPMGILHPYTVEVYVARDGSEACLSLNPPKAYCVQNGAVKEVKLDLEFSRYEVYEEKIREVYRPKGLLAFTTAAREYVRML
;
A
#
# COMPACT_ATOMS: atom_id res chain seq x y z
N MET A 1 -9.06 52.64 -13.47
CA MET A 1 -8.99 51.36 -12.72
C MET A 1 -9.65 50.30 -13.59
N GLU A 2 -8.86 49.46 -14.26
CA GLU A 2 -9.34 48.16 -14.73
C GLU A 2 -8.52 47.11 -13.99
N ARG A 3 -9.14 46.42 -13.04
CA ARG A 3 -8.59 45.17 -12.53
C ARG A 3 -8.70 44.17 -13.67
N LEU A 4 -7.59 43.88 -14.34
CA LEU A 4 -7.46 42.72 -15.22
C LEU A 4 -7.98 41.51 -14.44
N ARG A 5 -9.14 40.98 -14.84
CA ARG A 5 -9.66 39.74 -14.26
C ARG A 5 -8.64 38.67 -14.60
N GLU A 6 -8.07 38.05 -13.56
CA GLU A 6 -7.20 36.89 -13.78
C GLU A 6 -7.93 35.86 -14.64
N PRO A 7 -7.25 35.26 -15.64
CA PRO A 7 -7.85 34.21 -16.43
C PRO A 7 -8.33 33.07 -15.51
N PRO A 8 -9.48 32.44 -15.82
CA PRO A 8 -10.00 31.35 -15.01
C PRO A 8 -8.92 30.27 -14.87
N LYS A 9 -8.65 29.85 -13.63
CA LYS A 9 -7.66 28.79 -13.38
C LYS A 9 -8.05 27.55 -14.18
N PRO A 10 -7.10 26.90 -14.88
CA PRO A 10 -7.39 25.66 -15.58
C PRO A 10 -7.96 24.64 -14.58
N PRO A 11 -8.83 23.72 -15.05
CA PRO A 11 -9.35 22.67 -14.19
C PRO A 11 -8.18 21.91 -13.54
N PRO A 12 -8.27 21.55 -12.24
CA PRO A 12 -7.20 20.87 -11.55
C PRO A 12 -6.84 19.57 -12.28
N ASN A 13 -5.55 19.24 -12.32
CA ASN A 13 -5.12 17.96 -12.88
C ASN A 13 -5.75 16.82 -12.07
N PRO A 14 -6.40 15.81 -12.69
CA PRO A 14 -6.98 14.69 -11.95
C PRO A 14 -6.03 14.00 -10.96
N ALA A 15 -4.72 13.97 -11.25
CA ALA A 15 -3.71 13.49 -10.30
C ALA A 15 -3.56 14.41 -9.08
N GLU A 16 -3.60 15.73 -9.26
CA GLU A 16 -3.52 16.68 -8.16
C GLU A 16 -4.76 16.61 -7.26
N GLU A 17 -5.95 16.41 -7.84
CA GLU A 17 -7.17 16.18 -7.05
C GLU A 17 -7.08 14.89 -6.23
N LEU A 18 -6.61 13.80 -6.84
CA LEU A 18 -6.42 12.54 -6.15
C LEU A 18 -5.41 12.69 -5.00
N LEU A 19 -4.28 13.35 -5.24
CA LEU A 19 -3.25 13.60 -4.23
C LEU A 19 -3.74 14.52 -3.11
N ARG A 20 -4.66 15.45 -3.38
CA ARG A 20 -5.28 16.29 -2.34
C ARG A 20 -6.13 15.45 -1.37
N GLY A 21 -6.85 14.44 -1.86
CA GLY A 21 -7.64 13.53 -1.02
C GLY A 21 -6.80 12.42 -0.37
N TRP A 22 -5.70 12.03 -1.02
CA TRP A 22 -4.84 10.92 -0.65
C TRP A 22 -3.36 11.34 -0.69
N PRO A 23 -2.92 12.20 0.25
CA PRO A 23 -1.54 12.69 0.28
C PRO A 23 -0.51 11.57 0.47
N GLU A 24 -0.92 10.41 1.01
CA GLU A 24 -0.06 9.23 1.18
C GLU A 24 0.49 8.72 -0.17
N LEU A 25 -0.22 8.94 -1.27
CA LEU A 25 0.21 8.55 -2.61
C LEU A 25 1.39 9.39 -3.12
N GLN A 26 1.67 10.55 -2.51
CA GLN A 26 2.86 11.35 -2.85
C GLN A 26 4.15 10.58 -2.59
N ALA A 27 4.12 9.57 -1.70
CA ALA A 27 5.26 8.69 -1.44
C ALA A 27 5.79 8.01 -2.71
N PHE A 28 4.92 7.71 -3.68
CA PHE A 28 5.28 7.09 -4.95
C PHE A 28 5.80 8.10 -6.00
N GLY A 29 5.64 9.40 -5.75
CA GLY A 29 5.91 10.47 -6.70
C GLY A 29 4.70 10.84 -7.56
N VAL A 30 4.61 12.12 -7.91
CA VAL A 30 3.48 12.67 -8.68
C VAL A 30 3.37 12.03 -10.07
N ASP A 31 4.50 11.78 -10.74
CA ASP A 31 4.49 11.20 -12.08
C ASP A 31 4.06 9.74 -12.09
N TRP A 32 4.34 9.01 -11.00
CA TRP A 32 3.81 7.66 -10.81
C TRP A 32 2.28 7.69 -10.69
N VAL A 33 1.73 8.62 -9.92
CA VAL A 33 0.28 8.78 -9.77
C VAL A 33 -0.36 9.15 -11.10
N LYS A 34 0.22 10.09 -11.85
CA LYS A 34 -0.25 10.47 -13.19
C LYS A 34 -0.26 9.27 -14.15
N LYS A 35 0.79 8.45 -14.12
CA LYS A 35 0.94 7.27 -14.98
C LYS A 35 -0.17 6.24 -14.77
N TRP A 36 -0.64 6.07 -13.53
CA TRP A 36 -1.59 5.01 -13.14
C TRP A 36 -2.99 5.52 -12.79
N LEU A 37 -3.37 6.70 -13.28
CA LEU A 37 -4.69 7.31 -12.99
C LEU A 37 -5.87 6.46 -13.45
N ASP A 38 -5.70 5.66 -14.51
CA ASP A 38 -6.67 4.68 -15.00
C ASP A 38 -7.00 3.62 -13.94
N LEU A 39 -6.06 3.32 -13.03
CA LEU A 39 -6.22 2.43 -11.90
C LEU A 39 -6.64 3.15 -10.60
N ARG A 40 -7.39 4.25 -10.71
CA ARG A 40 -7.79 5.12 -9.59
C ARG A 40 -8.29 4.38 -8.35
N GLU A 41 -9.15 3.38 -8.52
CA GLU A 41 -9.67 2.60 -7.38
C GLU A 41 -8.57 1.82 -6.66
N ARG A 42 -7.60 1.25 -7.40
CA ARG A 42 -6.45 0.57 -6.81
C ARG A 42 -5.57 1.56 -6.05
N LEU A 43 -5.34 2.75 -6.60
CA LEU A 43 -4.60 3.81 -5.92
C LEU A 43 -5.27 4.22 -4.61
N ILE A 44 -6.59 4.38 -4.61
CA ILE A 44 -7.36 4.71 -3.39
C ILE A 44 -7.26 3.58 -2.36
N LYS A 45 -7.33 2.30 -2.79
CA LYS A 45 -7.15 1.15 -1.88
C LYS A 45 -5.76 1.17 -1.22
N ILE A 46 -4.71 1.42 -2.00
CA ILE A 46 -3.34 1.59 -1.49
C ILE A 46 -3.29 2.73 -0.47
N ALA A 47 -3.82 3.90 -0.83
CA ALA A 47 -3.80 5.08 0.04
C ALA A 47 -4.51 4.85 1.38
N LYS A 48 -5.66 4.17 1.38
CA LYS A 48 -6.37 3.78 2.62
C LYS A 48 -5.51 2.91 3.52
N VAL A 49 -4.78 1.96 2.95
CA VAL A 49 -3.89 1.07 3.72
C VAL A 49 -2.67 1.84 4.24
N LEU A 50 -2.07 2.72 3.43
CA LEU A 50 -0.96 3.57 3.87
C LEU A 50 -1.36 4.55 4.98
N ARG A 51 -2.59 5.08 4.92
CA ARG A 51 -3.14 5.91 6.00
C ARG A 51 -3.30 5.13 7.31
N ARG A 52 -3.68 3.85 7.23
CA ARG A 52 -3.75 2.95 8.40
C ARG A 52 -2.37 2.57 8.93
N PHE A 53 -1.37 2.45 8.05
CA PHE A 53 0.00 2.07 8.41
C PHE A 53 1.01 3.11 7.93
N PRO A 54 1.10 4.30 8.58
CA PRO A 54 1.91 5.41 8.09
C PRO A 54 3.40 5.08 7.88
N TRP A 55 3.96 4.13 8.63
CA TRP A 55 5.35 3.68 8.47
C TRP A 55 5.66 3.15 7.07
N MET A 56 4.65 2.62 6.35
CA MET A 56 4.81 2.12 4.97
C MET A 56 5.17 3.24 4.00
N VAL A 57 4.71 4.47 4.26
CA VAL A 57 5.04 5.65 3.46
C VAL A 57 6.55 5.91 3.47
N GLU A 58 7.19 5.77 4.63
CA GLU A 58 8.64 5.97 4.76
C GLU A 58 9.44 4.89 4.04
N VAL A 59 8.98 3.64 4.06
CA VAL A 59 9.58 2.55 3.26
C VAL A 59 9.48 2.84 1.75
N ILE A 60 8.34 3.37 1.31
CA ILE A 60 8.11 3.69 -0.11
C ILE A 60 9.00 4.85 -0.56
N LYS A 61 9.12 5.92 0.24
CA LYS A 61 9.94 7.10 -0.08
C LYS A 61 11.43 6.78 -0.26
N GLN A 62 11.92 5.75 0.42
CA GLN A 62 13.32 5.33 0.33
C GLN A 62 13.65 4.58 -0.97
N ARG A 63 12.68 4.38 -1.87
CA ARG A 63 12.80 3.47 -3.01
C ARG A 63 12.43 4.16 -4.33
N PRO A 64 13.08 3.76 -5.44
CA PRO A 64 12.66 4.22 -6.76
C PRO A 64 11.34 3.56 -7.16
N MET A 65 10.25 4.32 -7.17
CA MET A 65 8.91 3.80 -7.48
C MET A 65 8.50 3.93 -8.95
N GLY A 66 9.28 4.62 -9.79
CA GLY A 66 8.86 5.10 -11.11
C GLY A 66 8.34 4.06 -12.11
N ILE A 67 8.73 2.79 -11.96
CA ILE A 67 8.28 1.68 -12.83
C ILE A 67 7.32 0.72 -12.13
N LEU A 68 7.06 0.88 -10.84
CA LEU A 68 6.28 -0.07 -10.07
C LEU A 68 4.83 -0.09 -10.54
N HIS A 69 4.27 -1.26 -10.82
CA HIS A 69 2.84 -1.38 -11.14
C HIS A 69 1.99 -1.39 -9.85
N PRO A 70 0.85 -0.68 -9.74
CA PRO A 70 0.05 -0.62 -8.50
C PRO A 70 -0.39 -1.97 -7.90
N TYR A 71 -0.52 -3.01 -8.71
CA TYR A 71 -0.85 -4.38 -8.25
C TYR A 71 0.32 -5.15 -7.63
N THR A 72 1.56 -4.69 -7.81
CA THR A 72 2.73 -5.27 -7.12
C THR A 72 2.82 -4.83 -5.66
N VAL A 73 2.11 -3.75 -5.31
CA VAL A 73 1.96 -3.32 -3.92
C VAL A 73 1.01 -4.29 -3.24
N GLU A 74 1.55 -5.15 -2.38
CA GLU A 74 0.79 -6.07 -1.57
C GLU A 74 0.96 -5.73 -0.10
N VAL A 75 -0.13 -5.81 0.65
CA VAL A 75 -0.11 -5.62 2.09
C VAL A 75 -0.75 -6.82 2.76
N TYR A 76 -0.02 -7.40 3.70
CA TYR A 76 -0.44 -8.54 4.50
C TYR A 76 -0.54 -8.10 5.96
N VAL A 77 -1.66 -8.41 6.60
CA VAL A 77 -1.88 -8.10 8.02
C VAL A 77 -2.12 -9.40 8.75
N ALA A 78 -1.37 -9.65 9.82
CA ALA A 78 -1.61 -10.79 10.69
C ALA A 78 -3.03 -10.68 11.28
N ARG A 79 -3.75 -11.80 11.30
CA ARG A 79 -5.17 -11.81 11.73
C ARG A 79 -5.36 -11.37 13.17
N ASP A 80 -4.37 -11.60 14.02
CA ASP A 80 -4.31 -11.16 15.41
C ASP A 80 -3.90 -9.67 15.57
N GLY A 81 -3.61 -8.98 14.46
CA GLY A 81 -3.16 -7.59 14.45
C GLY A 81 -1.72 -7.38 14.91
N SER A 82 -0.97 -8.46 15.17
CA SER A 82 0.39 -8.38 15.72
C SER A 82 1.41 -7.81 14.74
N GLU A 83 1.18 -7.97 13.44
CA GLU A 83 2.12 -7.61 12.39
C GLU A 83 1.39 -7.09 11.13
N ALA A 84 1.99 -6.11 10.48
CA ALA A 84 1.62 -5.68 9.13
C ALA A 84 2.88 -5.64 8.27
N CYS A 85 2.75 -6.17 7.05
CA CYS A 85 3.83 -6.33 6.10
C CYS A 85 3.50 -5.66 4.76
N LEU A 86 4.45 -4.91 4.20
CA LEU A 86 4.40 -4.32 2.87
C LEU A 86 5.35 -5.08 1.94
N SER A 87 4.82 -5.69 0.90
CA SER A 87 5.61 -6.26 -0.20
C SER A 87 5.47 -5.38 -1.43
N LEU A 88 6.61 -4.95 -1.98
CA LEU A 88 6.70 -4.21 -3.24
C LEU A 88 7.36 -5.05 -4.35
N ASN A 89 7.96 -6.18 -3.98
CA ASN A 89 8.62 -7.11 -4.88
C ASN A 89 8.64 -8.51 -4.23
N PRO A 90 7.55 -9.29 -4.33
CA PRO A 90 7.47 -10.60 -3.71
C PRO A 90 8.67 -11.51 -4.07
N PRO A 91 9.14 -12.37 -3.13
CA PRO A 91 8.61 -12.60 -1.78
C PRO A 91 9.18 -11.63 -0.71
N LYS A 92 9.91 -10.58 -1.09
CA LYS A 92 10.49 -9.64 -0.13
C LYS A 92 9.43 -8.69 0.41
N ALA A 93 9.31 -8.63 1.74
CA ALA A 93 8.39 -7.74 2.43
C ALA A 93 9.08 -6.99 3.57
N TYR A 94 8.47 -5.89 3.98
CA TYR A 94 8.87 -5.05 5.10
C TYR A 94 7.83 -5.24 6.16
N CYS A 95 8.19 -5.72 7.34
CA CYS A 95 7.23 -5.98 8.41
C CYS A 95 7.60 -5.18 9.65
N VAL A 96 6.58 -4.70 10.38
CA VAL A 96 6.79 -4.13 11.72
C VAL A 96 6.80 -5.25 12.74
N GLN A 97 7.93 -5.44 13.40
CA GLN A 97 8.11 -6.36 14.51
C GLN A 97 8.61 -5.59 15.71
N ASN A 98 7.88 -5.62 16.82
CA ASN A 98 8.25 -4.95 18.07
C ASN A 98 8.60 -3.46 17.88
N GLY A 99 7.86 -2.76 17.00
CA GLY A 99 8.05 -1.33 16.72
C GLY A 99 9.19 -0.99 15.74
N ALA A 100 9.94 -1.97 15.24
CA ALA A 100 10.96 -1.78 14.23
C ALA A 100 10.53 -2.35 12.86
N VAL A 101 10.82 -1.62 11.78
CA VAL A 101 10.59 -2.09 10.40
C VAL A 101 11.80 -2.91 9.95
N LYS A 102 11.56 -4.15 9.49
CA LYS A 102 12.62 -5.03 8.96
C LYS A 102 12.24 -5.58 7.60
N GLU A 103 13.21 -5.70 6.70
CA GLU A 103 13.05 -6.51 5.49
C GLU A 103 13.12 -7.99 5.88
N VAL A 104 12.12 -8.75 5.45
CA VAL A 104 11.99 -10.19 5.66
C VAL A 104 11.57 -10.89 4.37
N LYS A 105 11.83 -12.18 4.27
CA LYS A 105 11.26 -13.04 3.22
C LYS A 105 9.91 -13.56 3.72
N LEU A 106 8.83 -13.09 3.10
CA LEU A 106 7.47 -13.43 3.49
C LEU A 106 6.98 -14.66 2.70
N ASP A 107 7.36 -15.84 3.19
CA ASP A 107 6.97 -17.11 2.59
C ASP A 107 5.57 -17.52 3.07
N LEU A 108 4.57 -17.22 2.24
CA LEU A 108 3.16 -17.52 2.49
C LEU A 108 2.60 -18.54 1.48
N GLU A 109 1.57 -19.26 1.90
CA GLU A 109 0.71 -20.06 1.03
C GLU A 109 -0.75 -19.63 1.18
N PHE A 110 -1.46 -19.58 0.06
CA PHE A 110 -2.88 -19.30 0.05
C PHE A 110 -3.61 -20.40 0.83
N SER A 111 -4.54 -20.00 1.70
CA SER A 111 -5.38 -20.91 2.45
C SER A 111 -6.83 -20.91 1.96
N ARG A 112 -7.47 -19.74 1.93
CA ARG A 112 -8.92 -19.60 1.65
C ARG A 112 -9.31 -18.16 1.41
N TYR A 113 -10.53 -17.96 0.95
CA TYR A 113 -11.22 -16.68 1.00
C TYR A 113 -12.07 -16.58 2.28
N GLU A 114 -12.07 -15.43 2.93
CA GLU A 114 -12.87 -15.18 4.13
C GLU A 114 -13.32 -13.71 4.19
N VAL A 115 -14.41 -13.42 4.89
CA VAL A 115 -14.86 -12.04 5.10
C VAL A 115 -13.98 -11.38 6.16
N TYR A 116 -13.29 -10.32 5.77
CA TYR A 116 -12.49 -9.46 6.64
C TYR A 116 -12.77 -7.99 6.31
N GLU A 117 -13.15 -7.21 7.32
CA GLU A 117 -13.59 -5.81 7.15
C GLU A 117 -14.66 -5.67 6.07
N GLU A 118 -15.72 -6.49 6.19
CA GLU A 118 -16.89 -6.49 5.29
C GLU A 118 -16.58 -6.83 3.82
N LYS A 119 -15.37 -7.31 3.52
CA LYS A 119 -14.93 -7.69 2.17
C LYS A 119 -14.40 -9.10 2.16
N ILE A 120 -14.61 -9.81 1.06
CA ILE A 120 -13.96 -11.10 0.82
C ILE A 120 -12.47 -10.84 0.57
N ARG A 121 -11.60 -11.46 1.38
CA ARG A 121 -10.14 -11.34 1.32
C ARG A 121 -9.48 -12.70 1.24
N GLU A 122 -8.33 -12.74 0.60
CA GLU A 122 -7.46 -13.90 0.61
C GLU A 122 -6.76 -14.01 1.96
N VAL A 123 -6.84 -15.20 2.56
CA VAL A 123 -6.15 -15.58 3.80
C VAL A 123 -5.00 -16.50 3.43
N TYR A 124 -3.84 -16.24 4.02
CA TYR A 124 -2.60 -16.94 3.81
C TYR A 124 -2.06 -17.51 5.12
N ARG A 125 -1.27 -18.58 5.03
CA ARG A 125 -0.54 -19.16 6.16
C ARG A 125 0.97 -19.09 5.92
N PRO A 126 1.77 -18.88 6.96
CA PRO A 126 3.22 -19.06 6.89
C PRO A 126 3.60 -20.46 6.41
N LYS A 127 4.63 -20.53 5.56
CA LYS A 127 5.26 -21.79 5.15
C LYS A 127 6.78 -21.74 5.31
N GLY A 128 7.42 -22.89 5.16
CA GLY A 128 8.88 -23.01 5.28
C GLY A 128 9.37 -22.56 6.66
N LEU A 129 10.50 -21.84 6.71
CA LEU A 129 11.08 -21.37 7.97
C LEU A 129 10.12 -20.43 8.73
N LEU A 130 9.36 -19.60 8.00
CA LEU A 130 8.46 -18.63 8.61
C LEU A 130 7.40 -19.32 9.48
N ALA A 131 6.93 -20.52 9.10
CA ALA A 131 5.94 -21.29 9.86
C ALA A 131 6.38 -21.64 11.30
N PHE A 132 7.68 -21.62 11.59
CA PHE A 132 8.23 -21.93 12.91
C PHE A 132 8.72 -20.68 13.67
N THR A 133 8.96 -19.57 12.98
CA THR A 133 9.57 -18.37 13.58
C THR A 133 8.59 -17.23 13.82
N THR A 134 7.49 -17.14 13.05
CA THR A 134 6.49 -16.08 13.27
C THR A 134 5.46 -16.48 14.32
N ALA A 135 5.01 -15.51 15.12
CA ALA A 135 3.89 -15.70 16.05
C ALA A 135 2.53 -15.73 15.30
N ALA A 136 2.44 -15.03 14.18
CA ALA A 136 1.21 -14.88 13.41
C ALA A 136 0.85 -16.17 12.67
N ARG A 137 -0.33 -16.73 12.94
CA ARG A 137 -0.77 -17.99 12.30
C ARG A 137 -1.38 -17.80 10.92
N GLU A 138 -2.00 -16.65 10.67
CA GLU A 138 -2.67 -16.34 9.41
C GLU A 138 -2.48 -14.87 9.07
N TYR A 139 -2.36 -14.59 7.77
CA TYR A 139 -2.25 -13.25 7.21
C TYR A 139 -3.37 -13.00 6.23
N VAL A 140 -3.93 -11.79 6.24
CA VAL A 140 -4.97 -11.34 5.30
C VAL A 140 -4.34 -10.40 4.29
N ARG A 141 -4.58 -10.63 2.99
CA ARG A 141 -4.15 -9.72 1.92
C ARG A 141 -5.15 -8.56 1.78
N MET A 142 -4.68 -7.34 2.05
CA MET A 142 -5.53 -6.16 2.22
C MET A 142 -5.90 -5.43 0.93
N LEU A 143 -5.24 -5.72 -0.19
CA LEU A 143 -5.31 -4.92 -1.42
C LEU A 143 -5.90 -5.67 -2.60
#